data_AF-A0A6A3BZU8-F1
#
_entry.id   AF-A0A6A3BZU8-F1
#
_cell.length_a   1.000
_cell.length_b   1.000
_cell.length_c   1.000
_cell.angle_alpha   90.00
_cell.angle_beta   90.00
_cell.angle_gamma   90.00
#
_symmetry.space_group_name_H-M   'P 1'
#
loop_
_entity.id
_entity.type
_entity.pdbx_description
1 polymer ?
#
loop_
_entity_poly.entity_id
_entity_poly.type
_entity_poly.pdbx_seq_one_letter_code
_entity_poly.pdbx_strand_id
1 'polypeptide(L)'
;MDRDSIKMDKERLTAEMAFTDSTSAVIKIRRRLPDFLQSVKLNVMDQPTLRLECVGAATGMAGSLVVFFLLCLYFAKRSRPVYLVDFDCYKPEDDRKLSVDSFLKMTVDSEAFTEDTLQFQRRISTRSGLGDETYFPRGITSSPPNLCMEEARAEAEAEAEAVMFGALDSLFEKTGIKPEDVDILILNCSLFNPTPSLSAMVVNYYKLRTDIKSYNLGGMGCSAGLISIELAQNLLRANPNMNAVVVSTENITLNWYFGNDRSMLLCNCIFSMGGVAVLLSNKARDKARSKYQLLHLVRTHKGQMINITTAFTKERMKKELLGFHWLVN
;
A
#
# COMPACT_ATOMS: atom_id res chain seq x y z
N MET A 1 20.90 39.50 -33.62
CA MET A 1 19.57 38.89 -33.78
C MET A 1 19.72 37.41 -33.50
N ASP A 2 19.18 37.00 -32.36
CA ASP A 2 19.28 35.68 -31.74
C ASP A 2 18.92 34.52 -32.65
N ARG A 3 19.69 33.44 -32.53
CA ARG A 3 19.18 32.08 -32.75
C ARG A 3 19.42 31.30 -31.48
N ASP A 4 18.34 31.15 -30.71
CA ASP A 4 18.27 30.29 -29.53
C ASP A 4 18.62 28.85 -29.92
N SER A 5 19.56 28.29 -29.18
CA SER A 5 19.98 26.90 -29.27
C SER A 5 19.27 26.09 -28.19
N ILE A 6 18.36 25.21 -28.59
CA ILE A 6 17.74 24.24 -27.69
C ILE A 6 18.73 23.08 -27.50
N LYS A 7 19.49 23.09 -26.41
CA LYS A 7 20.27 21.93 -25.96
C LYS A 7 19.35 20.96 -25.22
N MET A 8 19.14 19.79 -25.82
CA MET A 8 18.55 18.62 -25.16
C MET A 8 19.53 18.06 -24.11
N ASP A 9 19.20 18.18 -22.83
CA ASP A 9 19.87 17.44 -21.75
C ASP A 9 19.54 15.94 -21.85
N LYS A 10 20.52 15.16 -22.28
CA LYS A 10 20.53 13.70 -22.14
C LYS A 10 21.26 13.33 -20.85
N GLU A 11 20.57 13.31 -19.73
CA GLU A 11 21.07 12.66 -18.51
C GLU A 11 20.90 11.14 -18.63
N ARG A 12 21.90 10.49 -19.22
CA ARG A 12 22.12 9.04 -19.08
C ARG A 12 22.90 8.79 -17.80
N LEU A 13 22.37 7.94 -16.93
CA LEU A 13 23.12 7.30 -15.84
C LEU A 13 24.26 6.47 -16.45
N THR A 14 25.49 6.92 -16.33
CA THR A 14 26.68 6.12 -16.64
C THR A 14 27.24 5.52 -15.36
N ALA A 15 27.14 4.19 -15.24
CA ALA A 15 27.92 3.43 -14.28
C ALA A 15 29.22 3.03 -14.98
N GLU A 16 30.37 3.50 -14.47
CA GLU A 16 31.66 2.97 -14.87
C GLU A 16 32.07 1.88 -13.88
N MET A 17 32.43 0.71 -14.42
CA MET A 17 32.89 -0.45 -13.68
C MET A 17 34.37 -0.63 -14.04
N ALA A 18 35.26 -0.47 -13.07
CA ALA A 18 36.68 -0.73 -13.24
C ALA A 18 37.07 -1.92 -12.35
N PHE A 19 37.66 -2.94 -12.95
CA PHE A 19 38.23 -4.08 -12.25
C PHE A 19 39.70 -3.80 -11.98
N THR A 20 40.12 -3.85 -10.72
CA THR A 20 41.53 -3.65 -10.35
C THR A 20 42.21 -4.90 -9.81
N ASP A 21 41.50 -6.05 -9.67
CA ASP A 21 42.04 -7.43 -9.64
C ASP A 21 40.93 -8.47 -9.33
N SER A 22 41.20 -9.76 -9.55
CA SER A 22 40.26 -10.90 -9.68
C SER A 22 39.35 -11.23 -8.48
N THR A 23 39.31 -10.43 -7.42
CA THR A 23 38.49 -10.70 -6.22
C THR A 23 37.72 -9.51 -5.66
N SER A 24 37.71 -8.34 -6.31
CA SER A 24 36.81 -7.25 -5.89
C SER A 24 36.40 -6.31 -7.04
N ALA A 25 35.15 -5.85 -7.00
CA ALA A 25 34.59 -4.84 -7.90
C ALA A 25 34.05 -3.67 -7.07
N VAL A 26 34.41 -2.43 -7.44
CA VAL A 26 33.91 -1.21 -6.81
C VAL A 26 32.94 -0.53 -7.76
N ILE A 27 31.68 -0.38 -7.34
CA ILE A 27 30.66 0.39 -8.07
C ILE A 27 30.56 1.77 -7.44
N LYS A 28 30.99 2.82 -8.14
CA LYS A 28 30.80 4.22 -7.71
C LYS A 28 29.51 4.78 -8.34
N ILE A 29 28.50 5.01 -7.52
CA ILE A 29 27.30 5.77 -7.92
C ILE A 29 27.49 7.21 -7.45
N ARG A 30 27.69 8.15 -8.40
CA ARG A 30 27.67 9.58 -8.08
C ARG A 30 26.24 10.05 -7.83
N ARG A 31 25.91 10.35 -6.57
CA ARG A 31 24.82 11.28 -6.23
C ARG A 31 25.43 12.54 -5.63
N ARG A 32 25.06 13.71 -6.18
CA ARG A 32 25.37 15.02 -5.61
C ARG A 32 24.86 15.07 -4.16
N LEU A 33 25.76 15.06 -3.20
CA LEU A 33 25.63 15.73 -1.92
C LEU A 33 26.84 16.67 -1.78
N PRO A 34 26.70 17.83 -1.13
CA PRO A 34 27.72 18.87 -1.14
C PRO A 34 29.04 18.40 -0.50
N ASP A 35 30.12 18.68 -1.23
CA ASP A 35 31.50 18.38 -0.89
C ASP A 35 31.93 19.10 0.38
N PHE A 36 32.31 18.33 1.41
CA PHE A 36 33.21 18.81 2.46
C PHE A 36 34.58 18.17 2.21
N LEU A 37 35.32 18.69 1.23
CA LEU A 37 36.71 18.32 0.98
C LEU A 37 37.61 19.16 1.88
N GLN A 38 37.97 18.62 3.04
CA GLN A 38 39.11 19.13 3.79
C GLN A 38 40.36 18.37 3.31
N SER A 39 41.19 19.03 2.52
CA SER A 39 42.50 18.54 2.11
C SER A 39 43.47 18.64 3.29
N VAL A 40 43.86 17.50 3.86
CA VAL A 40 44.94 17.44 4.84
C VAL A 40 46.24 17.16 4.11
N LYS A 41 47.11 18.19 4.04
CA LYS A 41 48.48 18.08 3.56
C LYS A 41 49.32 17.43 4.66
N LEU A 42 49.72 16.17 4.48
CA LEU A 42 50.67 15.50 5.36
C LEU A 42 52.10 15.82 4.88
N ASN A 43 52.78 16.72 5.59
CA ASN A 43 54.24 16.76 5.55
C ASN A 43 54.75 15.68 6.50
N VAL A 44 55.57 14.77 5.99
CA VAL A 44 56.41 13.91 6.83
C VAL A 44 57.45 14.83 7.45
N MET A 45 57.39 15.00 8.77
CA MET A 45 58.40 15.71 9.55
C MET A 45 58.94 14.70 10.56
N ASP A 46 60.26 14.61 10.61
CA ASP A 46 61.07 13.61 11.30
C ASP A 46 60.61 13.28 12.73
N GLN A 47 60.81 12.02 13.11
CA GLN A 47 60.65 11.56 14.49
C GLN A 47 61.49 12.41 15.45
N PRO A 48 60.89 12.74 16.61
CA PRO A 48 61.60 12.43 17.84
C PRO A 48 60.70 11.67 18.82
N THR A 49 61.29 10.58 19.32
CA THR A 49 61.12 10.04 20.68
C THR A 49 59.69 9.93 21.24
N LEU A 50 59.21 8.68 21.26
CA LEU A 50 58.11 8.21 22.11
C LEU A 50 58.32 8.69 23.56
N ARG A 51 57.64 9.77 23.95
CA ARG A 51 57.17 9.94 25.33
C ARG A 51 55.72 9.48 25.37
N LEU A 52 55.55 8.20 25.67
CA LEU A 52 54.27 7.62 26.06
C LEU A 52 53.98 8.03 27.52
N GLU A 53 53.93 9.33 27.81
CA GLU A 53 53.50 9.83 29.13
C GLU A 53 52.00 10.08 29.06
N CYS A 54 51.23 9.12 29.59
CA CYS A 54 49.82 9.22 29.94
C CYS A 54 48.96 10.06 29.00
N VAL A 55 48.41 9.43 27.95
CA VAL A 55 47.09 9.84 27.45
C VAL A 55 46.15 9.66 28.64
N GLY A 56 45.95 10.75 29.39
CA GLY A 56 45.34 10.72 30.70
C GLY A 56 43.99 10.03 30.64
N ALA A 57 43.65 9.29 31.70
CA ALA A 57 42.32 8.70 31.85
C ALA A 57 41.20 9.71 31.52
N ALA A 58 41.42 11.00 31.76
CA ALA A 58 40.55 12.11 31.39
C ALA A 58 40.24 12.25 29.88
N THR A 59 41.23 12.13 28.98
CA THR A 59 40.99 12.21 27.52
C THR A 59 40.30 10.96 26.98
N GLY A 60 40.60 9.79 27.53
CA GLY A 60 39.88 8.55 27.22
C GLY A 60 38.40 8.59 27.68
N MET A 61 38.15 9.09 28.89
CA MET A 61 36.79 9.28 29.42
C MET A 61 35.99 10.31 28.60
N ALA A 62 36.60 11.45 28.24
CA ALA A 62 35.97 12.46 27.41
C ALA A 62 35.61 11.92 26.01
N GLY A 63 36.50 11.15 25.38
CA GLY A 63 36.23 10.48 24.10
C GLY A 63 35.09 9.47 24.19
N SER A 64 35.04 8.67 25.26
CA SER A 64 33.95 7.71 25.49
C SER A 64 32.60 8.39 25.68
N LEU A 65 32.54 9.51 26.41
CA LEU A 65 31.32 10.31 26.58
C LEU A 65 30.82 10.88 25.25
N VAL A 66 31.71 11.37 24.38
CA VAL A 66 31.35 11.86 23.05
C VAL A 66 30.80 10.71 22.19
N VAL A 67 31.45 9.55 22.19
CA VAL A 67 30.97 8.37 21.44
C VAL A 67 29.61 7.91 21.96
N PHE A 68 29.42 7.84 23.28
CA PHE A 68 28.14 7.50 23.90
C PHE A 68 27.05 8.51 23.53
N PHE A 69 27.34 9.81 23.59
CA PHE A 69 26.42 10.86 23.19
C PHE A 69 26.05 10.76 21.71
N LEU A 70 27.01 10.54 20.81
CA LEU A 70 26.78 10.33 19.38
C LEU A 70 25.96 9.05 19.12
N LEU A 71 26.21 7.96 19.85
CA LEU A 71 25.42 6.75 19.79
C LEU A 71 23.98 7.00 20.26
N CYS A 72 23.77 7.69 21.38
CA CYS A 72 22.46 8.07 21.87
C CYS A 72 21.70 8.94 20.85
N LEU A 73 22.36 9.94 20.26
CA LEU A 73 21.78 10.77 19.21
C LEU A 73 21.44 9.96 17.96
N TYR A 74 22.32 9.03 17.56
CA TYR A 74 22.08 8.14 16.43
C TYR A 74 20.85 7.25 16.68
N PHE A 75 20.77 6.58 17.83
CA PHE A 75 19.62 5.74 18.19
C PHE A 75 18.33 6.56 18.36
N ALA A 76 18.41 7.79 18.87
CA ALA A 76 17.26 8.67 19.01
C ALA A 76 16.75 9.20 17.66
N LYS A 77 17.65 9.50 16.71
CA LYS A 77 17.29 9.99 15.36
C LYS A 77 17.00 8.86 14.36
N ARG A 78 17.36 7.63 14.67
CA ARG A 78 17.13 6.48 13.78
C ARG A 78 15.64 6.21 13.66
N SER A 79 15.13 6.29 12.43
CA SER A 79 13.76 5.89 12.13
C SER A 79 13.53 4.46 12.59
N ARG A 80 12.45 4.27 13.36
CA ARG A 80 12.07 2.93 13.81
C ARG A 80 11.67 2.08 12.60
N PRO A 81 12.09 0.80 12.57
CA PRO A 81 11.63 -0.13 11.55
C PRO A 81 10.14 -0.39 11.73
N VAL A 82 9.44 -0.58 10.61
CA VAL A 82 8.04 -0.99 10.58
C VAL A 82 8.00 -2.38 9.97
N TYR A 83 7.30 -3.28 10.64
CA TYR A 83 7.20 -4.68 10.29
C TYR A 83 5.77 -5.02 9.89
N LEU A 84 5.61 -5.77 8.81
CA LEU A 84 4.37 -6.43 8.46
C LEU A 84 4.37 -7.77 9.17
N VAL A 85 3.57 -7.85 10.24
CA VAL A 85 3.47 -9.05 11.09
C VAL A 85 2.79 -10.16 10.31
N ASP A 86 1.54 -9.93 9.91
CA ASP A 86 0.77 -10.83 9.06
C ASP A 86 -0.32 -10.05 8.31
N PHE A 87 -0.99 -10.72 7.39
CA PHE A 87 -2.18 -10.24 6.70
C PHE A 87 -3.13 -11.41 6.45
N ASP A 88 -4.42 -11.09 6.31
CA ASP A 88 -5.40 -12.05 5.81
C ASP A 88 -6.39 -11.42 4.85
N CYS A 89 -6.89 -12.23 3.93
CA CYS A 89 -7.85 -11.83 2.92
C CYS A 89 -9.21 -12.45 3.24
N TYR A 90 -10.26 -11.65 3.13
CA TYR A 90 -11.61 -12.19 3.22
C TYR A 90 -11.91 -13.06 2.01
N LYS A 91 -12.31 -14.30 2.28
CA LYS A 91 -12.86 -15.22 1.29
C LYS A 91 -14.37 -15.32 1.54
N PRO A 92 -15.23 -14.85 0.62
CA PRO A 92 -16.67 -14.99 0.76
C PRO A 92 -17.11 -16.47 0.71
N GLU A 93 -18.32 -16.74 1.19
CA GLU A 93 -18.95 -18.06 1.12
C GLU A 93 -19.20 -18.50 -0.34
N ASP A 94 -19.25 -19.81 -0.55
CA ASP A 94 -19.40 -20.41 -1.89
C ASP A 94 -20.77 -20.09 -2.54
N ASP A 95 -21.77 -19.67 -1.76
CA ASP A 95 -23.08 -19.21 -2.27
C ASP A 95 -22.99 -17.89 -3.05
N ARG A 96 -21.91 -17.13 -2.85
CA ARG A 96 -21.62 -15.87 -3.55
C ARG A 96 -20.78 -16.07 -4.82
N LYS A 97 -20.33 -17.30 -5.11
CA LYS A 97 -19.59 -17.61 -6.34
C LYS A 97 -20.51 -17.49 -7.55
N LEU A 98 -19.99 -16.87 -8.60
CA LEU A 98 -20.67 -16.73 -9.87
C LEU A 98 -19.73 -17.16 -11.00
N SER A 99 -20.16 -18.16 -11.77
CA SER A 99 -19.45 -18.57 -12.98
C SER A 99 -19.56 -17.51 -14.08
N VAL A 100 -18.64 -17.53 -15.05
CA VAL A 100 -18.71 -16.63 -16.20
C VAL A 100 -20.03 -16.81 -16.95
N ASP A 101 -20.47 -18.05 -17.13
CA ASP A 101 -21.74 -18.35 -17.80
C ASP A 101 -22.95 -17.82 -17.02
N SER A 102 -22.95 -17.95 -15.68
CA SER A 102 -24.02 -17.44 -14.83
C SER A 102 -24.06 -15.90 -14.84
N PHE A 103 -22.90 -15.26 -14.82
CA PHE A 103 -22.76 -13.81 -14.96
C PHE A 103 -23.33 -13.32 -16.31
N LEU A 104 -22.99 -13.99 -17.41
CA LEU A 104 -23.48 -13.63 -18.73
C LEU A 104 -24.98 -13.86 -18.86
N LYS A 105 -25.49 -14.95 -18.27
CA LYS A 105 -26.92 -15.22 -18.19
C LYS A 105 -27.64 -14.10 -17.43
N MET A 106 -27.17 -13.74 -16.23
CA MET A 106 -27.71 -12.64 -15.43
C MET A 106 -27.71 -11.32 -16.20
N THR A 107 -26.61 -11.03 -16.90
CA THR A 107 -26.50 -9.82 -17.73
C THR A 107 -27.53 -9.80 -18.86
N VAL A 108 -27.77 -10.93 -19.54
CA VAL A 108 -28.80 -11.05 -20.59
C VAL A 108 -30.20 -10.91 -19.99
N ASP A 109 -30.47 -11.62 -18.89
CA ASP A 109 -31.78 -11.66 -18.23
C ASP A 109 -32.16 -10.28 -17.62
N SER A 110 -31.20 -9.38 -17.41
CA SER A 110 -31.45 -8.02 -16.92
C SER A 110 -32.17 -7.10 -17.92
N GLU A 111 -32.19 -7.46 -19.21
CA GLU A 111 -32.78 -6.69 -20.32
C GLU A 111 -32.27 -5.23 -20.48
N ALA A 112 -31.23 -4.83 -19.73
CA ALA A 112 -30.70 -3.46 -19.72
C ALA A 112 -29.71 -3.17 -20.87
N PHE A 113 -29.19 -4.21 -21.52
CA PHE A 113 -28.03 -4.12 -22.41
C PHE A 113 -28.38 -4.48 -23.86
N THR A 114 -27.81 -3.72 -24.80
CA THR A 114 -27.90 -4.00 -26.24
C THR A 114 -27.02 -5.20 -26.62
N GLU A 115 -27.35 -5.88 -27.72
CA GLU A 115 -26.57 -7.03 -28.22
C GLU A 115 -25.07 -6.71 -28.38
N ASP A 116 -24.75 -5.52 -28.88
CA ASP A 116 -23.35 -5.08 -29.04
C ASP A 116 -22.61 -5.03 -27.68
N THR A 117 -23.26 -4.48 -26.65
CA THR A 117 -22.67 -4.41 -25.30
C THR A 117 -22.64 -5.75 -24.59
N LEU A 118 -23.60 -6.65 -24.85
CA LEU A 118 -23.56 -8.03 -24.36
C LEU A 118 -22.37 -8.79 -24.95
N GLN A 119 -22.13 -8.65 -26.25
CA GLN A 119 -20.94 -9.22 -26.91
C GLN A 119 -19.64 -8.61 -26.37
N PHE A 120 -19.64 -7.31 -26.06
CA PHE A 120 -18.51 -6.67 -25.41
C PHE A 120 -18.23 -7.28 -24.02
N GLN A 121 -19.23 -7.33 -23.14
CA GLN A 121 -19.11 -7.92 -21.80
C GLN A 121 -18.65 -9.39 -21.87
N ARG A 122 -19.24 -10.20 -22.77
CA ARG A 122 -18.81 -11.59 -23.02
C ARG A 122 -17.32 -11.69 -23.38
N ARG A 123 -16.82 -10.82 -24.26
CA ARG A 123 -15.40 -10.82 -24.63
C ARG A 123 -14.49 -10.43 -23.47
N ILE A 124 -14.94 -9.52 -22.60
CA ILE A 124 -14.16 -9.12 -21.42
C ILE A 124 -14.18 -10.25 -20.39
N SER A 125 -15.34 -10.78 -20.01
CA SER A 125 -15.44 -11.83 -18.98
C SER A 125 -14.67 -13.10 -19.35
N THR A 126 -14.59 -13.46 -20.64
CA THR A 126 -13.81 -14.62 -21.11
C THR A 126 -12.30 -14.36 -21.23
N ARG A 127 -11.85 -13.12 -21.12
CA ARG A 127 -10.45 -12.72 -21.32
C ARG A 127 -9.84 -11.94 -20.16
N SER A 128 -10.62 -11.58 -19.15
CA SER A 128 -10.19 -10.80 -17.98
C SER A 128 -9.25 -11.59 -17.07
N GLY A 129 -9.26 -12.92 -17.18
CA GLY A 129 -8.52 -13.80 -16.28
C GLY A 129 -9.28 -14.16 -15.00
N LEU A 130 -10.51 -13.65 -14.84
CA LEU A 130 -11.41 -14.07 -13.77
C LEU A 130 -11.99 -15.45 -14.08
N GLY A 131 -11.92 -16.35 -13.10
CA GLY A 131 -12.42 -17.72 -13.21
C GLY A 131 -13.87 -17.87 -12.73
N ASP A 132 -14.37 -19.11 -12.77
CA ASP A 132 -15.73 -19.42 -12.33
C ASP A 132 -15.94 -19.38 -10.80
N GLU A 133 -14.90 -19.02 -10.05
CA GLU A 133 -14.93 -18.84 -8.59
C GLU A 133 -14.85 -17.35 -8.20
N THR A 134 -15.46 -16.47 -9.01
CA THR A 134 -15.52 -15.03 -8.74
C THR A 134 -16.71 -14.72 -7.83
N TYR A 135 -16.52 -13.89 -6.80
CA TYR A 135 -17.56 -13.59 -5.81
C TYR A 135 -18.26 -12.25 -6.06
N PHE A 136 -19.58 -12.21 -5.89
CA PHE A 136 -20.41 -11.01 -6.02
C PHE A 136 -21.36 -10.82 -4.81
N PRO A 137 -21.74 -9.57 -4.48
CA PRO A 137 -22.72 -9.32 -3.43
C PRO A 137 -24.14 -9.70 -3.89
N ARG A 138 -24.97 -10.04 -2.90
CA ARG A 138 -26.38 -10.40 -3.14
C ARG A 138 -27.16 -9.26 -3.76
N GLY A 139 -26.86 -8.01 -3.42
CA GLY A 139 -27.43 -6.83 -4.08
C GLY A 139 -27.26 -6.81 -5.61
N ILE A 140 -26.18 -7.40 -6.15
CA ILE A 140 -25.97 -7.52 -7.61
C ILE A 140 -26.67 -8.75 -8.19
N THR A 141 -26.63 -9.89 -7.48
CA THR A 141 -27.12 -11.18 -8.01
C THR A 141 -28.61 -11.45 -7.78
N SER A 142 -29.30 -10.59 -7.02
CA SER A 142 -30.72 -10.74 -6.69
C SER A 142 -31.63 -10.68 -7.92
N SER A 143 -32.60 -11.59 -7.99
CA SER A 143 -33.61 -11.68 -9.06
C SER A 143 -35.01 -11.86 -8.46
N PRO A 144 -35.93 -10.88 -8.61
CA PRO A 144 -35.75 -9.59 -9.27
C PRO A 144 -34.83 -8.64 -8.47
N PRO A 145 -34.14 -7.69 -9.14
CA PRO A 145 -33.34 -6.69 -8.45
C PRO A 145 -34.23 -5.75 -7.63
N ASN A 146 -33.91 -5.57 -6.35
CA ASN A 146 -34.58 -4.59 -5.50
C ASN A 146 -33.82 -3.25 -5.55
N LEU A 147 -34.30 -2.33 -6.38
CA LEU A 147 -33.66 -1.03 -6.62
C LEU A 147 -34.05 0.04 -5.58
N CYS A 148 -34.62 -0.36 -4.44
CA CYS A 148 -34.90 0.57 -3.35
C CYS A 148 -33.59 1.09 -2.75
N MET A 149 -33.47 2.40 -2.56
CA MET A 149 -32.28 3.02 -1.98
C MET A 149 -31.98 2.52 -0.56
N GLU A 150 -33.02 2.19 0.21
CA GLU A 150 -32.88 1.64 1.56
C GLU A 150 -32.29 0.23 1.52
N GLU A 151 -32.83 -0.64 0.67
CA GLU A 151 -32.33 -2.01 0.50
C GLU A 151 -30.91 -2.02 -0.05
N ALA A 152 -30.64 -1.22 -1.09
CA ALA A 152 -29.32 -1.13 -1.70
C ALA A 152 -28.27 -0.67 -0.68
N ARG A 153 -28.65 0.24 0.22
CA ARG A 153 -27.79 0.68 1.32
C ARG A 153 -27.59 -0.43 2.35
N ALA A 154 -28.64 -1.15 2.73
CA ALA A 154 -28.54 -2.26 3.68
C ALA A 154 -27.64 -3.39 3.13
N GLU A 155 -27.78 -3.75 1.86
CA GLU A 155 -26.93 -4.73 1.18
C GLU A 155 -25.48 -4.25 1.08
N ALA A 156 -25.25 -2.97 0.81
CA ALA A 156 -23.89 -2.40 0.79
C ALA A 156 -23.27 -2.40 2.20
N GLU A 157 -24.02 -2.05 3.24
CA GLU A 157 -23.57 -2.14 4.63
C GLU A 157 -23.25 -3.59 4.99
N ALA A 158 -24.11 -4.55 4.62
CA ALA A 158 -23.89 -5.98 4.87
C ALA A 158 -22.67 -6.55 4.11
N GLU A 159 -22.44 -6.17 2.85
CA GLU A 159 -21.22 -6.51 2.10
C GLU A 159 -19.99 -5.99 2.84
N ALA A 160 -20.00 -4.70 3.21
CA ALA A 160 -18.86 -4.09 3.85
C ALA A 160 -18.56 -4.74 5.21
N GLU A 161 -19.58 -4.97 6.04
CA GLU A 161 -19.43 -5.65 7.33
C GLU A 161 -18.88 -7.06 7.17
N ALA A 162 -19.45 -7.87 6.28
CA ALA A 162 -18.99 -9.23 6.04
C ALA A 162 -17.50 -9.27 5.64
N VAL A 163 -17.11 -8.40 4.71
CA VAL A 163 -15.72 -8.33 4.22
C VAL A 163 -14.76 -7.82 5.28
N MET A 164 -15.09 -6.72 5.94
CA MET A 164 -14.21 -6.09 6.94
C MET A 164 -14.08 -6.97 8.18
N PHE A 165 -15.18 -7.52 8.69
CA PHE A 165 -15.16 -8.36 9.87
C PHE A 165 -14.53 -9.72 9.58
N GLY A 166 -14.88 -10.38 8.47
CA GLY A 166 -14.27 -11.66 8.13
C GLY A 166 -12.74 -11.59 7.93
N ALA A 167 -12.23 -10.52 7.30
CA ALA A 167 -10.79 -10.29 7.19
C ALA A 167 -10.12 -10.03 8.55
N LEU A 168 -10.76 -9.22 9.41
CA LEU A 168 -10.24 -8.89 10.74
C LEU A 168 -10.26 -10.08 11.70
N ASP A 169 -11.34 -10.85 11.73
CA ASP A 169 -11.47 -12.06 12.54
C ASP A 169 -10.37 -13.06 12.19
N SER A 170 -10.19 -13.33 10.89
CA SER A 170 -9.13 -14.22 10.39
C SER A 170 -7.74 -13.73 10.78
N LEU A 171 -7.48 -12.42 10.66
CA LEU A 171 -6.22 -11.81 11.05
C LEU A 171 -5.98 -11.91 12.57
N PHE A 172 -7.00 -11.64 13.39
CA PHE A 172 -6.90 -11.69 14.84
C PHE A 172 -6.67 -13.11 15.34
N GLU A 173 -7.40 -14.09 14.79
CA GLU A 173 -7.20 -15.51 15.08
C GLU A 173 -5.78 -15.95 14.74
N LYS A 174 -5.32 -15.65 13.52
CA LYS A 174 -4.00 -16.05 13.02
C LYS A 174 -2.84 -15.42 13.77
N THR A 175 -2.96 -14.16 14.17
CA THR A 175 -1.87 -13.43 14.83
C THR A 175 -1.91 -13.48 16.35
N GLY A 176 -3.04 -13.91 16.92
CA GLY A 176 -3.32 -13.92 18.36
C GLY A 176 -3.37 -12.52 18.99
N ILE A 177 -3.45 -11.46 18.18
CA ILE A 177 -3.57 -10.10 18.70
C ILE A 177 -5.00 -9.86 19.20
N LYS A 178 -5.13 -9.27 20.39
CA LYS A 178 -6.44 -8.89 20.89
C LYS A 178 -6.88 -7.57 20.26
N PRO A 179 -8.18 -7.33 20.07
CA PRO A 179 -8.66 -6.03 19.60
C PRO A 179 -8.16 -4.85 20.45
N GLU A 180 -8.03 -5.02 21.76
CA GLU A 180 -7.48 -4.03 22.70
C GLU A 180 -6.01 -3.67 22.43
N ASP A 181 -5.25 -4.54 21.78
CA ASP A 181 -3.84 -4.31 21.45
C ASP A 181 -3.66 -3.51 20.14
N VAL A 182 -4.75 -3.14 19.46
CA VAL A 182 -4.73 -2.33 18.24
C VAL A 182 -4.71 -0.85 18.61
N ASP A 183 -3.64 -0.14 18.25
CA ASP A 183 -3.44 1.27 18.60
C ASP A 183 -3.87 2.22 17.48
N ILE A 184 -3.75 1.77 16.23
CA ILE A 184 -4.09 2.53 15.02
C ILE A 184 -4.94 1.64 14.11
N LEU A 185 -6.08 2.16 13.67
CA LEU A 185 -6.94 1.53 12.67
C LEU A 185 -7.03 2.45 11.44
N ILE A 186 -6.64 1.95 10.28
CA ILE A 186 -6.80 2.64 9.01
C ILE A 186 -7.67 1.78 8.13
N LEU A 187 -8.85 2.28 7.77
CA LEU A 187 -9.77 1.60 6.88
C LEU A 187 -9.88 2.39 5.59
N ASN A 188 -9.76 1.73 4.45
CA ASN A 188 -10.01 2.36 3.16
C ASN A 188 -11.08 1.62 2.36
N CYS A 189 -11.99 2.42 1.78
CA CYS A 189 -12.98 2.01 0.80
C CYS A 189 -13.30 3.18 -0.12
N SER A 190 -13.18 2.99 -1.44
CA SER A 190 -13.26 4.12 -2.36
C SER A 190 -14.71 4.55 -2.60
N LEU A 191 -15.59 3.59 -2.82
CA LEU A 191 -16.93 3.84 -3.35
C LEU A 191 -18.02 3.86 -2.27
N PHE A 192 -17.76 3.35 -1.07
CA PHE A 192 -18.74 3.31 0.02
C PHE A 192 -18.20 3.97 1.29
N ASN A 193 -18.76 5.13 1.66
CA ASN A 193 -18.34 5.93 2.81
C ASN A 193 -19.56 6.43 3.60
N PRO A 194 -20.24 5.55 4.36
CA PRO A 194 -21.43 5.90 5.14
C PRO A 194 -21.09 6.79 6.35
N THR A 195 -22.15 7.31 6.99
CA THR A 195 -22.09 7.96 8.31
C THR A 195 -23.00 7.18 9.27
N PRO A 196 -22.47 6.56 10.35
CA PRO A 196 -21.07 6.55 10.80
C PRO A 196 -20.10 5.86 9.83
N SER A 197 -18.80 6.18 9.91
CA SER A 197 -17.80 5.63 8.99
C SER A 197 -17.56 4.13 9.20
N LEU A 198 -17.03 3.45 8.19
CA LEU A 198 -16.62 2.04 8.27
C LEU A 198 -15.64 1.79 9.44
N SER A 199 -14.66 2.69 9.61
CA SER A 199 -13.75 2.61 10.75
C SER A 199 -14.46 2.71 12.11
N ALA A 200 -15.52 3.53 12.22
CA ALA A 200 -16.29 3.65 13.45
C ALA A 200 -17.14 2.39 13.71
N MET A 201 -17.66 1.75 12.66
CA MET A 201 -18.36 0.47 12.77
C MET A 201 -17.42 -0.63 13.30
N VAL A 202 -16.20 -0.72 12.78
CA VAL A 202 -15.15 -1.64 13.30
C VAL A 202 -14.81 -1.35 14.76
N VAL A 203 -14.60 -0.08 15.13
CA VAL A 203 -14.32 0.33 16.52
C VAL A 203 -15.45 -0.11 17.45
N ASN A 204 -16.70 0.12 17.05
CA ASN A 204 -17.86 -0.27 17.85
C ASN A 204 -18.04 -1.79 17.93
N TYR A 205 -17.82 -2.52 16.83
CA TYR A 205 -18.02 -3.97 16.77
C TYR A 205 -17.02 -4.71 17.69
N TYR A 206 -15.73 -4.43 17.52
CA TYR A 206 -14.66 -5.10 18.28
C TYR A 206 -14.40 -4.49 19.66
N LYS A 207 -15.15 -3.46 20.06
CA LYS A 207 -14.96 -2.72 21.31
C LYS A 207 -13.52 -2.27 21.49
N LEU A 208 -12.96 -1.69 20.42
CA LEU A 208 -11.59 -1.16 20.45
C LEU A 208 -11.47 -0.06 21.52
N ARG A 209 -10.24 0.16 21.98
CA ARG A 209 -9.98 1.13 23.06
C ARG A 209 -10.46 2.53 22.69
N THR A 210 -10.89 3.28 23.70
CA THR A 210 -11.40 4.65 23.55
C THR A 210 -10.35 5.63 23.01
N ASP A 211 -9.06 5.31 23.15
CA ASP A 211 -7.93 6.13 22.70
C ASP A 211 -7.39 5.71 21.31
N ILE A 212 -8.09 4.83 20.59
CA ILE A 212 -7.66 4.35 19.28
C ILE A 212 -7.57 5.49 18.25
N LYS A 213 -6.50 5.47 17.45
CA LYS A 213 -6.36 6.37 16.30
C LYS A 213 -7.05 5.73 15.10
N SER A 214 -8.30 6.11 14.85
CA SER A 214 -9.08 5.60 13.71
C SER A 214 -9.10 6.56 12.53
N TYR A 215 -8.88 6.03 11.32
CA TYR A 215 -8.89 6.77 10.06
C TYR A 215 -9.74 6.04 9.02
N ASN A 216 -10.57 6.77 8.30
CA ASN A 216 -11.35 6.27 7.17
C ASN A 216 -10.94 7.02 5.90
N LEU A 217 -10.42 6.31 4.90
CA LEU A 217 -9.94 6.85 3.64
C LEU A 217 -10.89 6.46 2.49
N GLY A 218 -11.29 7.41 1.66
CA GLY A 218 -12.18 7.17 0.51
C GLY A 218 -11.84 8.03 -0.70
N GLY A 219 -12.20 7.56 -1.89
CA GLY A 219 -11.93 8.27 -3.15
C GLY A 219 -10.51 8.14 -3.73
N MET A 220 -9.69 7.21 -3.25
CA MET A 220 -8.33 6.97 -3.78
C MET A 220 -8.26 5.84 -4.83
N GLY A 221 -9.34 5.07 -5.01
CA GLY A 221 -9.40 3.94 -5.95
C GLY A 221 -8.38 2.86 -5.62
N CYS A 222 -7.90 2.15 -6.64
CA CYS A 222 -6.94 1.03 -6.49
C CYS A 222 -5.60 1.43 -5.83
N SER A 223 -5.31 2.73 -5.66
CA SER A 223 -4.12 3.20 -4.95
C SER A 223 -4.29 3.26 -3.42
N ALA A 224 -5.53 3.15 -2.91
CA ALA A 224 -5.88 3.34 -1.51
C ALA A 224 -5.10 2.42 -0.56
N GLY A 225 -4.82 1.17 -0.96
CA GLY A 225 -4.02 0.23 -0.18
C GLY A 225 -2.62 0.76 0.13
N LEU A 226 -1.87 1.20 -0.90
CA LEU A 226 -0.52 1.73 -0.71
C LEU A 226 -0.51 3.02 0.12
N ILE A 227 -1.51 3.88 -0.08
CA ILE A 227 -1.67 5.13 0.68
C ILE A 227 -1.93 4.83 2.15
N SER A 228 -2.72 3.81 2.44
CA SER A 228 -3.01 3.36 3.80
C SER A 228 -1.77 2.81 4.50
N ILE A 229 -0.95 2.02 3.78
CA ILE A 229 0.32 1.51 4.30
C ILE A 229 1.32 2.67 4.55
N GLU A 230 1.37 3.67 3.69
CA GLU A 230 2.18 4.88 3.88
C GLU A 230 1.76 5.66 5.12
N LEU A 231 0.45 5.87 5.29
CA LEU A 231 -0.10 6.50 6.49
C LEU A 231 0.25 5.71 7.75
N ALA A 232 0.06 4.38 7.73
CA ALA A 232 0.42 3.51 8.84
C ALA A 232 1.91 3.60 9.17
N GLN A 233 2.78 3.59 8.17
CA GLN A 233 4.22 3.74 8.35
C GLN A 233 4.57 5.05 9.03
N ASN A 234 3.98 6.16 8.60
CA ASN A 234 4.24 7.48 9.17
C ASN A 234 3.76 7.55 10.63
N LEU A 235 2.57 7.02 10.92
CA LEU A 235 2.03 6.98 12.28
C LEU A 235 2.85 6.08 13.21
N LEU A 236 3.28 4.90 12.75
CA LEU A 236 4.15 4.00 13.51
C LEU A 236 5.56 4.58 13.71
N ARG A 237 6.09 5.37 12.77
CA ARG A 237 7.36 6.07 12.97
C ARG A 237 7.25 7.19 14.01
N ALA A 238 6.12 7.89 14.00
CA ALA A 238 5.83 8.96 14.96
C ALA A 238 5.53 8.44 16.37
N ASN A 239 4.97 7.22 16.50
CA ASN A 239 4.52 6.69 17.78
C ASN A 239 5.21 5.35 18.12
N PRO A 240 6.07 5.29 19.16
CA PRO A 240 6.76 4.07 19.56
C PRO A 240 5.82 2.97 20.06
N ASN A 241 6.23 1.71 19.86
CA ASN A 241 5.63 0.52 20.44
C ASN A 241 4.12 0.39 20.19
N MET A 242 3.68 0.64 18.96
CA MET A 242 2.29 0.54 18.53
C MET A 242 2.07 -0.57 17.49
N ASN A 243 0.85 -1.09 17.47
CA ASN A 243 0.30 -1.93 16.42
C ASN A 243 -0.67 -1.10 15.57
N ALA A 244 -0.56 -1.22 14.26
CA ALA A 244 -1.50 -0.63 13.31
C ALA A 244 -2.17 -1.74 12.50
N VAL A 245 -3.49 -1.67 12.36
CA VAL A 245 -4.26 -2.53 11.47
C VAL A 245 -4.75 -1.70 10.29
N VAL A 246 -4.43 -2.16 9.09
CA VAL A 246 -4.90 -1.57 7.85
C VAL A 246 -5.91 -2.50 7.21
N VAL A 247 -7.14 -2.03 6.99
CA VAL A 247 -8.19 -2.77 6.30
C VAL A 247 -8.46 -2.09 4.96
N SER A 248 -8.41 -2.86 3.88
CA SER A 248 -8.67 -2.42 2.52
C SER A 248 -9.81 -3.24 1.97
N THR A 249 -10.88 -2.60 1.54
CA THR A 249 -12.03 -3.25 0.91
C THR A 249 -12.61 -2.34 -0.16
N GLU A 250 -13.19 -2.92 -1.20
CA GLU A 250 -13.95 -2.18 -2.20
C GLU A 250 -15.36 -2.74 -2.24
N ASN A 251 -16.35 -1.86 -2.09
CA ASN A 251 -17.76 -2.24 -2.10
C ASN A 251 -18.32 -2.04 -3.51
N ILE A 252 -18.84 -3.11 -4.10
CA ILE A 252 -19.30 -3.08 -5.49
C ILE A 252 -20.82 -3.04 -5.61
N THR A 253 -21.57 -3.29 -4.51
CA THR A 253 -23.05 -3.35 -4.50
C THR A 253 -23.71 -2.15 -5.17
N LEU A 254 -23.27 -0.92 -4.85
CA LEU A 254 -23.91 0.31 -5.35
C LEU A 254 -23.39 0.79 -6.71
N ASN A 255 -22.43 0.10 -7.31
CA ASN A 255 -21.67 0.60 -8.45
C ASN A 255 -21.97 -0.14 -9.76
N TRP A 256 -23.03 -0.95 -9.78
CA TRP A 256 -23.43 -1.66 -10.99
C TRP A 256 -23.97 -0.70 -12.05
N TYR A 257 -23.32 -0.69 -13.23
CA TYR A 257 -23.69 0.21 -14.32
C TYR A 257 -24.73 -0.44 -15.24
N PHE A 258 -25.91 0.18 -15.36
CA PHE A 258 -27.02 -0.28 -16.21
C PHE A 258 -27.05 0.36 -17.61
N GLY A 259 -26.03 1.14 -17.98
CA GLY A 259 -25.98 1.82 -19.28
C GLY A 259 -25.23 1.04 -20.36
N ASN A 260 -25.20 1.61 -21.57
CA ASN A 260 -24.62 0.97 -22.75
C ASN A 260 -23.28 1.60 -23.21
N ASP A 261 -22.67 2.47 -22.40
CA ASP A 261 -21.31 2.97 -22.68
C ASP A 261 -20.26 1.90 -22.35
N ARG A 262 -19.56 1.42 -23.38
CA ARG A 262 -18.54 0.37 -23.26
C ARG A 262 -17.41 0.72 -22.28
N SER A 263 -17.08 1.99 -22.13
CA SER A 263 -15.98 2.42 -21.25
C SER A 263 -16.33 2.24 -19.76
N MET A 264 -17.62 2.35 -19.41
CA MET A 264 -18.13 2.20 -18.05
C MET A 264 -18.47 0.73 -17.72
N LEU A 265 -18.84 -0.06 -18.73
CA LEU A 265 -19.15 -1.49 -18.58
C LEU A 265 -17.95 -2.35 -18.15
N LEU A 266 -16.73 -1.88 -18.36
CA LEU A 266 -15.54 -2.59 -17.92
C LEU A 266 -15.58 -2.90 -16.42
N CYS A 267 -16.06 -1.97 -15.61
CA CYS A 267 -16.16 -2.11 -14.15
C CYS A 267 -17.03 -3.31 -13.74
N ASN A 268 -18.17 -3.51 -14.39
CA ASN A 268 -19.08 -4.63 -14.10
C ASN A 268 -18.40 -6.00 -14.35
N CYS A 269 -17.44 -6.07 -15.26
CA CYS A 269 -16.81 -7.34 -15.67
C CYS A 269 -15.52 -7.68 -14.92
N ILE A 270 -14.88 -6.72 -14.23
CA ILE A 270 -13.54 -6.93 -13.64
C ILE A 270 -13.50 -6.77 -12.12
N PHE A 271 -14.50 -6.13 -11.52
CA PHE A 271 -14.53 -5.96 -10.08
C PHE A 271 -15.31 -7.10 -9.42
N SER A 272 -14.73 -7.62 -8.35
CA SER A 272 -15.26 -8.70 -7.52
C SER A 272 -15.26 -8.28 -6.06
N MET A 273 -16.06 -8.96 -5.25
CA MET A 273 -16.07 -8.75 -3.81
C MET A 273 -14.75 -9.21 -3.19
N GLY A 274 -14.17 -8.39 -2.32
CA GLY A 274 -13.01 -8.78 -1.54
C GLY A 274 -12.51 -7.73 -0.56
N GLY A 275 -11.62 -8.17 0.32
CA GLY A 275 -10.94 -7.30 1.26
C GLY A 275 -9.75 -7.97 1.92
N VAL A 276 -8.89 -7.15 2.50
CA VAL A 276 -7.67 -7.58 3.19
C VAL A 276 -7.48 -6.78 4.46
N ALA A 277 -7.07 -7.47 5.52
CA ALA A 277 -6.62 -6.86 6.77
C ALA A 277 -5.12 -7.14 6.95
N VAL A 278 -4.34 -6.11 7.29
CA VAL A 278 -2.88 -6.16 7.42
C VAL A 278 -2.48 -5.67 8.81
N LEU A 279 -1.73 -6.48 9.55
CA LEU A 279 -1.15 -6.10 10.83
C LEU A 279 0.27 -5.58 10.65
N LEU A 280 0.49 -4.32 11.03
CA LEU A 280 1.78 -3.66 11.07
C LEU A 280 2.19 -3.39 12.52
N SER A 281 3.49 -3.46 12.82
CA SER A 281 4.03 -3.16 14.15
C SER A 281 5.40 -2.50 14.06
N ASN A 282 5.73 -1.65 15.03
CA ASN A 282 7.09 -1.15 15.23
C ASN A 282 7.74 -1.67 16.53
N LYS A 283 7.12 -2.65 17.19
CA LYS A 283 7.62 -3.23 18.44
C LYS A 283 8.82 -4.11 18.14
N ALA A 284 9.91 -3.94 18.90
CA ALA A 284 11.14 -4.71 18.68
C ALA A 284 10.93 -6.24 18.79
N ARG A 285 10.00 -6.68 19.66
CA ARG A 285 9.63 -8.09 19.84
C ARG A 285 8.99 -8.72 18.59
N ASP A 286 8.36 -7.91 17.73
CA ASP A 286 7.65 -8.43 16.57
C ASP A 286 8.59 -8.75 15.40
N LYS A 287 9.83 -8.23 15.43
CA LYS A 287 10.84 -8.44 14.39
C LYS A 287 11.04 -9.92 14.00
N ALA A 288 11.02 -10.82 14.98
CA ALA A 288 11.27 -12.25 14.75
C ALA A 288 10.07 -13.00 14.16
N ARG A 289 8.85 -12.53 14.42
CA ARG A 289 7.61 -13.17 13.93
C ARG A 289 7.04 -12.52 12.67
N SER A 290 7.55 -11.35 12.29
CA SER A 290 7.05 -10.63 11.13
C SER A 290 7.47 -11.25 9.81
N LYS A 291 6.51 -11.35 8.88
CA LYS A 291 6.76 -11.82 7.52
C LYS A 291 7.68 -10.89 6.72
N TYR A 292 7.50 -9.57 6.88
CA TYR A 292 8.25 -8.57 6.11
C TYR A 292 8.63 -7.36 6.94
N GLN A 293 9.68 -6.65 6.49
CA GLN A 293 10.04 -5.33 6.97
C GLN A 293 9.83 -4.30 5.86
N LEU A 294 9.14 -3.21 6.18
CA LEU A 294 8.91 -2.11 5.24
C LEU A 294 10.16 -1.22 5.14
N LEU A 295 10.90 -1.36 4.03
CA LEU A 295 12.14 -0.62 3.79
C LEU A 295 11.90 0.72 3.11
N HIS A 296 11.29 0.68 1.92
CA HIS A 296 11.07 1.84 1.08
C HIS A 296 9.64 1.82 0.55
N LEU A 297 8.99 2.98 0.62
CA LEU A 297 7.70 3.23 0.00
C LEU A 297 7.88 4.46 -0.87
N VAL A 298 7.52 4.35 -2.14
CA VAL A 298 7.61 5.45 -3.12
C VAL A 298 6.23 5.67 -3.69
N ARG A 299 5.73 6.89 -3.54
CA ARG A 299 4.49 7.35 -4.13
C ARG A 299 4.78 8.56 -5.01
N THR A 300 4.26 8.54 -6.22
CA THR A 300 4.35 9.67 -7.16
C THR A 300 2.96 10.20 -7.44
N HIS A 301 2.68 11.42 -7.01
CA HIS A 301 1.40 12.08 -7.28
C HIS A 301 1.52 13.01 -8.50
N LYS A 302 0.78 12.70 -9.56
CA LYS A 302 0.81 13.45 -10.83
C LYS A 302 -0.36 14.42 -11.02
N GLY A 303 -1.24 14.59 -10.01
CA GLY A 303 -2.50 15.34 -10.12
C GLY A 303 -2.40 16.83 -10.49
N GLN A 304 -1.20 17.43 -10.48
CA GLN A 304 -0.99 18.80 -10.99
C GLN A 304 -1.00 18.88 -12.53
N MET A 305 -0.87 17.76 -13.23
CA MET A 305 -0.98 17.74 -14.69
C MET A 305 -2.46 17.74 -15.08
N ILE A 306 -2.91 18.84 -15.71
CA ILE A 306 -4.31 19.20 -15.99
C ILE A 306 -5.09 18.17 -16.85
N ASN A 307 -4.41 17.19 -17.45
CA ASN A 307 -5.03 16.18 -18.34
C ASN A 307 -5.19 14.79 -17.69
N ILE A 308 -5.46 14.70 -16.40
CA ILE A 308 -5.77 13.40 -15.76
C ILE A 308 -7.29 13.25 -15.64
N THR A 309 -7.93 13.17 -16.80
CA THR A 309 -9.09 12.29 -16.94
C THR A 309 -8.53 10.90 -17.23
N THR A 310 -8.77 9.98 -16.30
CA THR A 310 -8.82 8.54 -16.59
C THR A 310 -7.47 7.91 -17.02
N ALA A 311 -6.68 7.45 -16.04
CA ALA A 311 -5.53 6.57 -16.27
C ALA A 311 -5.90 5.16 -16.82
N PHE A 312 -7.15 4.93 -17.24
CA PHE A 312 -7.58 3.76 -18.01
C PHE A 312 -7.64 4.02 -19.53
N THR A 313 -7.29 5.21 -20.01
CA THR A 313 -7.17 5.47 -21.44
C THR A 313 -5.74 5.26 -21.94
N LYS A 314 -5.45 4.00 -22.28
CA LYS A 314 -4.57 3.52 -23.36
C LYS A 314 -3.34 4.39 -23.68
N GLU A 315 -2.21 4.12 -23.03
CA GLU A 315 -0.89 4.13 -23.69
C GLU A 315 0.23 3.43 -22.89
N ARG A 316 0.47 2.16 -23.26
CA ARG A 316 1.79 1.54 -23.47
C ARG A 316 2.88 1.74 -22.39
N MET A 317 2.86 0.94 -21.33
CA MET A 317 4.05 0.71 -20.49
C MET A 317 4.81 -0.55 -20.93
N LYS A 318 5.95 -0.32 -21.60
CA LYS A 318 7.01 -1.30 -21.82
C LYS A 318 7.90 -1.33 -20.57
N LYS A 319 7.97 -2.51 -19.96
CA LYS A 319 9.03 -3.06 -19.07
C LYS A 319 9.39 -2.36 -17.76
N GLU A 320 9.41 -3.23 -16.73
CA GLU A 320 10.24 -3.19 -15.51
C GLU A 320 9.86 -2.20 -14.41
N LEU A 321 8.78 -2.54 -13.71
CA LEU A 321 8.65 -2.38 -12.26
C LEU A 321 7.54 -3.34 -11.80
N LEU A 322 7.89 -4.33 -10.99
CA LEU A 322 6.94 -5.18 -10.29
C LEU A 322 6.20 -4.32 -9.25
N GLY A 323 5.18 -3.59 -9.71
CA GLY A 323 4.15 -3.03 -8.87
C GLY A 323 3.22 -4.16 -8.47
N PHE A 324 3.10 -4.42 -7.17
CA PHE A 324 2.05 -5.27 -6.62
C PHE A 324 0.70 -4.62 -6.96
N HIS A 325 0.08 -5.09 -8.03
CA HIS A 325 -1.28 -4.79 -8.39
C HIS A 325 -2.15 -5.68 -7.51
N TRP A 326 -2.79 -5.09 -6.50
CA TRP A 326 -3.91 -5.74 -5.82
C TRP A 326 -5.12 -5.70 -6.77
N LEU A 327 -5.10 -6.56 -7.77
CA LEU A 327 -6.35 -7.17 -8.21
C LEU A 327 -6.60 -8.27 -7.19
N VAL A 328 -7.63 -8.10 -6.37
CA VAL A 328 -8.21 -9.23 -5.64
C VAL A 328 -8.52 -10.26 -6.73
N ASN A 329 -7.92 -11.46 -6.57
CA ASN A 329 -7.83 -12.53 -7.58
C ASN A 329 -9.13 -12.77 -8.35
#